data_AF-A0A9E0TE13-F1
#
_entry.id   AF-A0A9E0TE13-F1
#
_cell.length_a   1.000
_cell.length_b   1.000
_cell.length_c   1.000
_cell.angle_alpha   90.00
_cell.angle_beta   90.00
_cell.angle_gamma   90.00
#
_symmetry.space_group_name_H-M   'P 1'
#
loop_
_entity.id
_entity.type
_entity.pdbx_description
1 polymer ?
#
loop_
_entity_poly.entity_id
_entity_poly.type
_entity_poly.pdbx_seq_one_letter_code
_entity_poly.pdbx_strand_id
1 'polypeptide(L)'
;MLNHYSSPYPNYIHQLFITPSKHLYVLKDKRLKWQSKALEVKLDGIESAEREHLIHYVLADHTSAAFYAEVGTSKTLVNPTEFLTRAWSQSKRPAIPC
;
A
#
# COMPACT_ATOMS: atom_id res chain seq x y z
N MET A 1 -14.19 22.78 -2.83
CA MET A 1 -13.01 23.19 -3.62
C MET A 1 -12.17 21.93 -3.86
N LEU A 2 -12.22 21.37 -5.06
CA LEU A 2 -11.38 20.22 -5.42
C LEU A 2 -9.97 20.76 -5.67
N ASN A 3 -9.01 20.38 -4.82
CA ASN A 3 -7.61 20.72 -5.05
C ASN A 3 -7.13 19.93 -6.27
N HIS A 4 -6.90 20.61 -7.40
CA HIS A 4 -6.21 19.97 -8.50
C HIS A 4 -4.75 19.76 -8.12
N TYR A 5 -4.32 18.51 -8.21
CA TYR A 5 -2.92 18.13 -8.13
C TYR A 5 -2.26 18.48 -9.48
N SER A 6 -1.23 19.32 -9.46
CA SER A 6 -0.42 19.66 -10.63
C SER A 6 0.98 19.12 -10.40
N SER A 7 1.46 18.24 -11.26
CA SER A 7 2.81 17.71 -11.15
C SER A 7 3.85 18.74 -11.61
N PRO A 8 5.08 18.70 -11.06
CA PRO A 8 6.17 19.58 -11.49
C PRO A 8 6.76 19.20 -12.84
N TYR A 9 6.53 17.96 -13.33
CA TYR A 9 7.07 17.46 -14.59
C TYR A 9 6.00 16.81 -15.48
N PRO A 10 6.14 16.88 -16.83
CA PRO A 10 5.20 16.26 -17.78
C PRO A 10 5.13 14.72 -17.70
N ASN A 11 6.19 14.09 -17.19
CA ASN A 11 6.35 12.64 -17.07
C ASN A 11 6.21 12.14 -15.62
N TYR A 12 5.53 12.90 -14.76
CA TYR A 12 5.34 12.55 -13.36
C TYR A 12 4.31 11.42 -13.24
N ILE A 13 4.78 10.20 -13.01
CA ILE A 13 3.95 9.00 -12.93
C ILE A 13 4.02 8.46 -11.50
N HIS A 14 2.86 8.37 -10.85
CA HIS A 14 2.73 7.58 -9.63
C HIS A 14 2.19 6.21 -9.99
N GLN A 15 2.82 5.18 -9.45
CA GLN A 15 2.38 3.80 -9.58
C GLN A 15 1.85 3.29 -8.24
N LEU A 16 0.61 2.82 -8.26
CA LEU A 16 -0.03 2.19 -7.11
C LEU A 16 0.15 0.67 -7.21
N PHE A 17 0.78 0.09 -6.19
CA PHE A 17 0.89 -1.34 -5.98
C PHE A 17 0.02 -1.74 -4.79
N ILE A 18 -0.94 -2.61 -5.03
CA ILE A 18 -1.69 -3.31 -3.98
C ILE A 18 -1.38 -4.77 -4.20
N THR A 19 -0.70 -5.41 -3.25
CA THR A 19 -0.30 -6.82 -3.40
C THR A 19 -0.36 -7.55 -2.08
N PRO A 20 -0.81 -8.81 -2.07
CA PRO A 20 -0.74 -9.63 -0.88
C PRO A 20 0.70 -10.11 -0.68
N SER A 21 1.12 -10.18 0.56
CA SER A 21 2.44 -10.68 0.93
C SER A 21 2.51 -12.18 0.67
N LYS A 22 3.55 -12.60 -0.07
CA LYS A 22 3.78 -14.02 -0.39
C LYS A 22 4.34 -14.83 0.79
N HIS A 23 5.00 -14.15 1.73
CA HIS A 23 5.76 -14.79 2.80
C HIS A 23 5.30 -14.40 4.20
N LEU A 24 4.53 -13.32 4.35
CA LEU A 24 4.06 -12.83 5.65
C LEU A 24 2.55 -12.99 5.76
N TYR A 25 2.11 -13.54 6.89
CA TYR A 25 0.71 -13.62 7.25
C TYR A 25 0.52 -13.29 8.73
N VAL A 26 -0.72 -12.93 9.08
CA VAL A 26 -1.12 -12.55 10.41
C VAL A 26 -1.72 -13.76 11.11
N LEU A 27 -1.23 -14.04 12.32
CA LEU A 27 -1.76 -15.08 13.20
C LEU A 27 -2.96 -14.54 13.99
N LYS A 28 -3.75 -15.45 14.59
CA LYS A 28 -4.92 -15.08 15.42
C LYS A 28 -4.55 -14.20 16.61
N ASP A 29 -3.31 -14.26 17.09
CA ASP A 29 -2.75 -13.41 18.16
C ASP A 29 -2.21 -12.06 17.65
N LYS A 30 -2.51 -11.69 16.40
CA LYS A 30 -2.03 -10.48 15.70
C LYS A 30 -0.52 -10.43 15.48
N ARG A 31 0.20 -11.54 15.66
CA ARG A 31 1.63 -11.60 15.33
C ARG A 31 1.84 -11.85 13.85
N LEU A 32 2.91 -11.28 13.30
CA LEU A 32 3.37 -11.58 11.95
C LEU A 32 4.19 -12.85 11.97
N LYS A 33 3.85 -13.77 11.07
CA LYS A 33 4.63 -14.99 10.85
C LYS A 33 5.20 -14.99 9.45
N TRP A 34 6.50 -15.28 9.37
CA TRP A 34 7.20 -15.48 8.12
C TRP A 34 7.20 -16.97 7.74
N GLN A 35 7.07 -17.24 6.44
CA GLN A 35 7.18 -18.57 5.87
C GLN A 35 8.09 -18.56 4.65
N SER A 36 9.03 -19.51 4.61
CA SER A 36 10.00 -19.67 3.52
C SER A 36 9.34 -20.02 2.19
N LYS A 37 8.34 -20.90 2.21
CA LYS A 37 7.55 -21.26 1.02
C LYS A 37 6.64 -20.09 0.63
N ALA A 38 6.84 -19.55 -0.56
CA ALA A 38 5.98 -18.53 -1.14
C ALA A 38 4.56 -19.09 -1.33
N LEU A 39 3.57 -18.32 -0.90
CA LEU A 39 2.17 -18.62 -1.13
C LEU A 39 1.69 -17.77 -2.30
N GLU A 40 1.11 -18.41 -3.32
CA GLU A 40 0.43 -17.68 -4.39
C GLU A 40 -0.95 -17.28 -3.91
N VAL A 41 -1.07 -16.03 -3.49
CA VAL A 41 -2.32 -15.43 -3.02
C VAL A 41 -2.75 -14.41 -4.06
N LYS A 42 -3.99 -14.52 -4.52
CA LYS A 42 -4.63 -13.49 -5.35
C LYS A 42 -5.38 -12.53 -4.42
N LEU A 43 -5.45 -11.25 -4.80
CA LEU A 43 -6.28 -10.27 -4.10
C LEU A 43 -7.77 -10.59 -4.23
N ASP A 44 -8.14 -11.19 -5.36
CA ASP A 44 -9.52 -11.61 -5.61
C ASP A 44 -9.93 -12.71 -4.62
N GLY A 45 -11.00 -12.46 -3.86
CA GLY A 45 -11.50 -13.36 -2.82
C GLY A 45 -10.63 -13.49 -1.57
N ILE A 46 -9.62 -12.63 -1.38
CA ILE A 46 -8.68 -12.76 -0.24
C ILE A 46 -9.34 -12.57 1.13
N GLU A 47 -10.48 -11.87 1.18
CA GLU A 47 -11.26 -11.66 2.41
C GLU A 47 -11.83 -12.98 2.97
N SER A 48 -12.08 -13.98 2.12
CA SER A 48 -12.62 -15.28 2.50
C SER A 48 -11.53 -16.32 2.78
N ALA A 49 -10.26 -15.95 2.64
CA ALA A 49 -9.15 -16.86 2.91
C ALA A 49 -9.14 -17.30 4.38
N GLU A 50 -8.89 -18.59 4.63
CA GLU A 50 -8.79 -19.15 5.99
C GLU A 50 -7.69 -18.47 6.82
N ARG A 51 -6.63 -18.00 6.14
CA ARG A 51 -5.50 -17.31 6.75
C ARG A 51 -5.62 -15.82 6.50
N GLU A 52 -5.26 -15.04 7.51
CA GLU A 52 -5.21 -13.60 7.42
C GLU A 52 -3.91 -13.17 6.75
N HIS A 53 -4.00 -12.62 5.54
CA HIS A 53 -2.84 -12.23 4.75
C HIS A 53 -2.45 -10.79 5.02
N LEU A 54 -1.15 -10.50 5.03
CA LEU A 54 -0.66 -9.13 5.05
C LEU A 54 -0.76 -8.56 3.63
N ILE A 55 -1.29 -7.34 3.50
CA ILE A 55 -1.47 -6.66 2.22
C ILE A 55 -0.58 -5.42 2.20
N HIS A 56 0.22 -5.27 1.16
CA HIS A 56 1.08 -4.11 0.94
C HIS A 56 0.36 -3.11 0.04
N TYR A 57 0.28 -1.87 0.49
CA TYR A 57 -0.19 -0.73 -0.28
C TYR A 57 0.98 0.22 -0.48
N VAL A 58 1.44 0.38 -1.72
CA VAL A 58 2.60 1.21 -2.04
C VAL A 58 2.25 2.16 -3.16
N LEU A 59 2.41 3.46 -2.93
CA LEU A 59 2.38 4.49 -3.96
C LEU A 59 3.82 4.92 -4.19
N ALA A 60 4.37 4.64 -5.37
CA ALA A 60 5.72 5.04 -5.74
C ALA A 60 5.69 6.12 -6.82
N ASP A 61 6.44 7.19 -6.64
CA ASP A 61 6.74 8.16 -7.69
C ASP A 61 7.93 7.65 -8.51
N HIS A 62 7.69 7.40 -9.79
CA HIS A 62 8.68 6.93 -10.73
C HIS A 62 9.85 7.90 -10.91
N THR A 63 9.63 9.21 -10.72
CA THR A 63 10.62 10.24 -11.05
C THR A 63 11.52 10.62 -9.88
N SER A 64 10.98 10.76 -8.66
CA SER A 64 11.77 11.13 -7.49
C SER A 64 12.24 9.95 -6.64
N ALA A 65 11.79 8.73 -6.96
CA ALA A 65 11.93 7.54 -6.10
C ALA A 65 11.28 7.69 -4.71
N ALA A 66 10.52 8.75 -4.46
CA ALA A 66 9.71 8.87 -3.25
C ALA A 66 8.60 7.82 -3.27
N PHE A 67 8.32 7.22 -2.11
CA PHE A 67 7.20 6.30 -1.97
C PHE A 67 6.48 6.49 -0.65
N TYR A 68 5.19 6.19 -0.67
CA TYR A 68 4.35 6.07 0.51
C TYR A 68 3.88 4.63 0.61
N ALA A 69 4.07 4.00 1.77
CA ALA A 69 3.71 2.61 1.99
C ALA A 69 2.89 2.45 3.27
N GLU A 70 1.84 1.64 3.18
CA GLU A 70 1.04 1.17 4.29
C GLU A 70 0.91 -0.35 4.23
N VAL A 71 0.65 -0.97 5.38
CA VAL A 71 0.30 -2.38 5.48
C VAL A 71 -1.11 -2.54 6.02
N GLY A 72 -1.89 -3.40 5.38
CA GLY A 72 -3.21 -3.81 5.82
C GLY A 72 -3.28 -5.33 6.00
N THR A 73 -4.45 -5.81 6.40
CA THR A 73 -4.72 -7.26 6.49
C THR A 73 -5.84 -7.62 5.52
N SER A 74 -5.95 -8.90 5.14
CA SER A 74 -7.04 -9.36 4.28
C SER A 74 -8.43 -9.20 4.89
N LYS A 75 -8.54 -9.04 6.21
CA LYS A 75 -9.81 -8.75 6.92
C LYS A 75 -10.13 -7.25 7.00
N THR A 76 -9.12 -6.41 6.84
CA THR A 76 -9.22 -4.96 6.91
C THR A 76 -8.67 -4.37 5.63
N LEU A 77 -9.20 -4.81 4.48
CA LEU A 77 -8.80 -4.27 3.20
C LEU A 77 -9.11 -2.78 3.17
N VAL A 78 -8.07 -2.00 2.96
CA VAL A 78 -8.17 -0.56 2.79
C VAL A 78 -8.66 -0.29 1.37
N ASN A 79 -9.70 0.54 1.24
CA ASN A 79 -10.14 1.02 -0.06
C ASN A 79 -9.02 1.83 -0.71
N PRO A 80 -8.64 1.58 -1.98
CA PRO A 80 -7.61 2.34 -2.67
C PRO A 80 -7.78 3.87 -2.57
N THR A 81 -9.02 4.36 -2.60
CA THR A 81 -9.32 5.80 -2.46
C THR A 81 -8.94 6.35 -1.08
N GLU A 82 -9.17 5.59 -0.02
CA GLU A 82 -8.80 5.99 1.34
C GLU A 82 -7.28 6.01 1.52
N PHE A 83 -6.60 4.98 1.01
CA PHE A 83 -5.14 4.93 0.97
C PHE A 83 -4.56 6.13 0.24
N LEU A 84 -5.04 6.41 -0.97
CA LEU A 84 -4.59 7.55 -1.78
C LEU A 84 -4.87 8.89 -1.09
N THR A 85 -6.02 9.03 -0.44
CA THR A 85 -6.37 10.23 0.33
C THR A 85 -5.37 10.47 1.46
N ARG A 86 -4.96 9.43 2.19
CA ARG A 86 -3.93 9.52 3.23
C ARG A 86 -2.55 9.83 2.64
N ALA A 87 -2.15 9.14 1.58
CA ALA A 87 -0.88 9.34 0.90
C ALA A 87 -0.71 10.81 0.45
N TRP A 88 -1.74 11.37 -0.22
CA TRP A 88 -1.71 12.76 -0.66
C TRP A 88 -1.87 13.78 0.45
N SER A 89 -2.47 13.42 1.59
CA SER A 89 -2.49 14.30 2.76
C SER A 89 -1.10 14.52 3.35
N GLN A 90 -0.21 13.52 3.26
CA GLN A 90 1.18 13.60 3.74
C GLN A 90 2.07 14.43 2.81
N SER A 91 1.81 14.41 1.49
CA SER A 91 2.52 15.24 0.50
C SER A 91 2.37 16.75 0.73
N LYS A 92 1.43 17.19 1.58
CA LYS A 92 1.26 18.61 1.95
C LYS A 92 2.18 19.08 3.07
N ARG A 93 2.98 18.20 3.68
CA ARG A 93 4.05 18.63 4.58
C ARG A 93 5.24 19.08 3.75
N PRO A 94 5.72 20.33 3.88
CA PRO A 94 6.95 20.75 3.20
C PRO A 94 8.06 19.79 3.65
N ALA A 95 8.76 19.23 2.66
CA ALA A 95 9.97 18.47 2.91
C ALA A 95 10.90 19.35 3.75
N ILE A 96 11.22 18.89 4.96
CA ILE A 96 12.32 19.47 5.72
C ILE A 96 13.56 19.23 4.85
N PRO A 97 14.28 20.28 4.43
CA PRO A 97 15.51 20.08 3.68
C PRO A 97 16.50 19.39 4.62
N CYS A 98 17.00 18.23 4.20
CA CYS A 98 18.17 17.60 4.79
C CYS A 98 19.41 18.48 4.57
#